data_AF-A0A132EQT3-F1
#
_entry.id   AF-A0A132EQT3-F1
#
_cell.length_a   1.000
_cell.length_b   1.000
_cell.length_c   1.000
_cell.angle_alpha   90.00
_cell.angle_beta   90.00
_cell.angle_gamma   90.00
#
_symmetry.space_group_name_H-M   'P 1'
#
loop_
_entity.id
_entity.type
_entity.pdbx_description
1 polymer ?
#
loop_
_entity_poly.entity_id
_entity_poly.type
_entity_poly.pdbx_seq_one_letter_code
_entity_poly.pdbx_strand_id
1 'polypeptide(L)'
;MNISKRGDHLFAAGLPKTIGDVAKLVRTQIGEYSEGRVLADELFAMQRVLGGSEFELTINRGRPVVGHDAHSLVFGVVVERFRLDMQAVVFALKHRRSIDARDAAQRTEALTQANTHLATAKQYAMVTVGRLFDAVVDRDVLKQILDARPAMRGRAPSDQKGIDDAGHKLRDTRYRIIGAIARM
;
A
#
# COMPACT_ATOMS: atom_id res chain seq x y z
N MET A 1 25.57 8.81 -21.32
CA MET A 1 24.26 8.14 -21.20
C MET A 1 24.49 6.82 -20.48
N ASN A 2 24.13 6.72 -19.19
CA ASN A 2 24.35 5.50 -18.39
C ASN A 2 23.28 4.46 -18.74
N ILE A 3 23.67 3.44 -19.52
CA ILE A 3 22.80 2.31 -19.83
C ILE A 3 22.85 1.36 -18.63
N SER A 4 21.83 1.42 -17.78
CA SER A 4 21.63 0.42 -16.73
C SER A 4 21.01 -0.83 -17.36
N LYS A 5 21.67 -1.99 -17.19
CA LYS A 5 21.06 -3.29 -17.50
C LYS A 5 20.12 -3.63 -16.34
N ARG A 6 18.84 -3.27 -16.47
CA ARG A 6 17.75 -3.66 -15.55
C ARG A 6 16.76 -4.55 -16.29
N GLY A 7 16.08 -5.40 -15.54
CA GLY A 7 14.87 -6.07 -16.04
C GLY A 7 13.64 -5.32 -15.56
N ASP A 8 12.53 -5.48 -16.26
CA ASP A 8 11.26 -4.90 -15.86
C ASP A 8 10.67 -5.75 -14.73
N HIS A 9 10.32 -5.12 -13.61
CA HIS A 9 9.79 -5.81 -12.44
C HIS A 9 8.27 -5.95 -12.57
N LEU A 10 7.74 -7.14 -12.28
CA LEU A 10 6.28 -7.34 -12.26
C LEU A 10 5.63 -6.56 -11.12
N PHE A 11 6.32 -6.49 -9.98
CA PHE A 11 5.83 -5.82 -8.78
C PHE A 11 6.65 -4.57 -8.50
N ALA A 12 5.98 -3.50 -8.06
CA ALA A 12 6.66 -2.31 -7.60
C ALA A 12 7.41 -2.57 -6.29
N ALA A 13 8.75 -2.60 -6.36
CA ALA A 13 9.62 -2.90 -5.22
C ALA A 13 9.49 -1.93 -4.02
N GLY A 14 8.89 -0.76 -4.22
CA GLY A 14 8.70 0.24 -3.17
C GLY A 14 7.57 -0.06 -2.18
N LEU A 15 6.65 -0.98 -2.50
CA LEU A 15 5.45 -1.20 -1.69
C LEU A 15 5.75 -1.58 -0.22
N PRO A 16 6.65 -2.54 0.09
CA PRO A 16 6.90 -2.94 1.47
C PRO A 16 7.47 -1.78 2.30
N LYS A 17 8.39 -1.00 1.71
CA LYS A 17 8.95 0.18 2.34
C LYS A 17 7.88 1.22 2.63
N THR A 18 7.02 1.53 1.66
CA THR A 18 5.92 2.49 1.83
C THR A 18 4.99 2.09 2.97
N ILE A 19 4.56 0.82 3.02
CA ILE A 19 3.72 0.31 4.10
C ILE A 19 4.45 0.43 5.45
N GLY A 20 5.74 0.09 5.51
CA GLY A 20 6.55 0.22 6.72
C GLY A 20 6.74 1.65 7.20
N ASP A 21 6.93 2.60 6.29
CA ASP A 21 7.07 4.02 6.63
C ASP A 21 5.75 4.59 7.19
N VAL A 22 4.60 4.20 6.63
CA VAL A 22 3.28 4.53 7.19
C VAL A 22 3.04 3.83 8.52
N ALA A 23 3.44 2.56 8.67
CA ALA A 23 3.32 1.83 9.94
C ALA A 23 4.08 2.55 11.07
N LYS A 24 5.32 2.97 10.81
CA LYS A 24 6.12 3.77 11.75
C LYS A 24 5.45 5.09 12.09
N LEU A 25 4.92 5.80 11.09
CA LEU A 25 4.21 7.05 11.30
C LEU A 25 3.00 6.87 12.22
N VAL A 26 2.15 5.89 11.94
CA VAL A 26 0.98 5.54 12.75
C VAL A 26 1.42 5.18 14.17
N ARG A 27 2.42 4.31 14.31
CA ARG A 27 2.96 3.88 15.61
C ARG A 27 3.45 5.06 16.44
N THR A 28 4.21 5.96 15.83
CA THR A 28 4.77 7.14 16.51
C THR A 28 3.69 8.15 16.90
N GLN A 29 2.69 8.36 16.04
CA GLN A 29 1.72 9.44 16.23
C GLN A 29 0.50 9.07 17.06
N ILE A 30 0.05 7.81 16.98
CA ILE A 30 -1.19 7.34 17.61
C ILE A 30 -1.05 5.93 18.24
N GLY A 31 0.16 5.36 18.32
CA GLY A 31 0.37 4.00 18.84
C GLY A 31 0.18 3.84 20.35
N GLU A 32 0.06 4.94 21.09
CA GLU A 32 -0.36 4.93 22.49
C GLU A 32 -1.82 4.49 22.64
N TYR A 33 -2.67 4.80 21.66
CA TYR A 33 -4.07 4.37 21.61
C TYR A 33 -4.20 2.96 21.06
N SER A 34 -5.21 2.21 21.54
CA SER A 34 -5.49 0.84 21.07
C SER A 34 -5.70 0.77 19.56
N GLU A 35 -6.51 1.69 19.02
CA GLU A 35 -6.83 1.82 17.58
C GLU A 35 -5.56 2.01 16.74
N GLY A 36 -4.70 2.96 17.14
CA GLY A 36 -3.45 3.24 16.42
C GLY A 36 -2.41 2.14 16.55
N ARG A 37 -2.36 1.44 17.70
CA ARG A 37 -1.52 0.25 17.89
C ARG A 37 -1.92 -0.89 16.97
N VAL A 38 -3.22 -1.23 16.94
CA VAL A 38 -3.76 -2.29 16.08
C VAL A 38 -3.48 -1.98 14.61
N LEU A 39 -3.69 -0.74 14.15
CA LEU A 39 -3.39 -0.36 12.77
C LEU A 39 -1.89 -0.49 12.46
N ALA A 40 -1.01 0.01 13.34
CA ALA A 40 0.43 -0.07 13.13
C ALA A 40 0.92 -1.53 13.07
N ASP A 41 0.45 -2.37 13.99
CA ASP A 41 0.84 -3.78 14.06
C ASP A 41 0.38 -4.56 12.83
N GLU A 42 -0.84 -4.29 12.35
CA GLU A 42 -1.34 -4.84 11.08
C GLU A 42 -0.45 -4.39 9.91
N LEU A 43 -0.16 -3.09 9.78
CA LEU A 43 0.71 -2.58 8.71
C LEU A 43 2.12 -3.20 8.75
N PHE A 44 2.72 -3.38 9.94
CA PHE A 44 4.01 -4.07 10.07
C PHE A 44 3.92 -5.56 9.70
N ALA A 45 2.85 -6.24 10.08
CA ALA A 45 2.63 -7.63 9.65
C ALA A 45 2.56 -7.74 8.13
N MET A 46 1.87 -6.79 7.49
CA MET A 46 1.71 -6.73 6.04
C MET A 46 3.01 -6.37 5.32
N GLN A 47 3.79 -5.43 5.86
CA GLN A 47 5.14 -5.14 5.35
C GLN A 47 5.98 -6.43 5.26
N ARG A 48 5.94 -7.28 6.28
CA ARG A 48 6.69 -8.54 6.30
C ARG A 48 6.21 -9.52 5.21
N VAL A 49 4.88 -9.63 5.02
CA VAL A 49 4.30 -10.45 3.96
C VAL A 49 4.75 -9.96 2.58
N LEU A 50 4.70 -8.64 2.36
CA LEU A 50 5.05 -8.03 1.07
C LEU A 50 6.56 -8.00 0.79
N GLY A 51 7.39 -8.26 1.80
CA GLY A 51 8.85 -8.39 1.66
C GLY A 51 9.31 -9.80 1.25
N GLY A 52 8.39 -10.72 0.94
CA GLY A 52 8.72 -12.08 0.50
C GLY A 52 9.33 -12.14 -0.90
N SER A 53 10.06 -13.23 -1.18
CA SER A 53 10.76 -13.42 -2.45
C SER A 53 9.82 -13.58 -3.66
N GLU A 54 8.54 -13.89 -3.45
CA GLU A 54 7.53 -13.92 -4.50
C GLU A 54 7.35 -12.57 -5.22
N PHE A 55 7.76 -11.46 -4.60
CA PHE A 55 7.67 -10.11 -5.17
C PHE A 55 8.91 -9.70 -6.00
N GLU A 56 9.91 -10.56 -6.15
CA GLU A 56 11.16 -10.28 -6.89
C GLU A 56 11.09 -10.65 -8.39
N LEU A 57 9.90 -11.00 -8.88
CA LEU A 57 9.74 -11.48 -10.26
C LEU A 57 10.07 -10.38 -11.28
N THR A 58 10.99 -10.71 -12.18
CA THR A 58 11.58 -9.77 -13.15
C THR A 58 11.60 -10.42 -14.53
N ILE A 59 11.24 -9.67 -15.57
CA ILE A 59 11.41 -10.09 -16.97
C ILE A 59 12.58 -9.36 -17.65
N ASN A 60 13.13 -9.96 -18.70
CA ASN A 60 14.10 -9.33 -19.60
C ASN A 60 15.39 -8.83 -18.91
N ARG A 61 16.15 -9.76 -18.30
CA ARG A 61 17.49 -9.46 -17.78
C ARG A 61 18.42 -9.05 -18.93
N GLY A 62 18.76 -7.76 -19.03
CA GLY A 62 19.80 -7.27 -19.95
C GLY A 62 19.34 -6.34 -21.08
N ARG A 63 18.08 -5.89 -21.11
CA ARG A 63 17.67 -4.85 -22.05
C ARG A 63 18.18 -3.47 -21.57
N PRO A 64 18.71 -2.62 -22.48
CA PRO A 64 18.93 -1.22 -22.19
C PRO A 64 17.58 -0.54 -21.91
N VAL A 65 17.34 -0.11 -20.68
CA VAL A 65 16.20 0.76 -20.35
C VAL A 65 16.67 2.21 -20.43
N VAL A 66 15.96 3.04 -21.18
CA VAL A 66 16.24 4.48 -21.31
C VAL A 66 15.06 5.25 -20.70
N GLY A 67 15.34 6.04 -19.65
CA GLY A 67 14.33 6.86 -18.97
C GLY A 67 13.66 6.21 -17.76
N HIS A 68 12.72 6.93 -17.15
CA HIS A 68 11.89 6.41 -16.06
C HIS A 68 10.79 5.52 -16.64
N ASP A 69 10.57 4.36 -16.03
CA ASP A 69 9.45 3.49 -16.34
C ASP A 69 8.11 4.18 -15.95
N ALA A 70 7.14 4.17 -16.87
CA ALA A 70 5.85 4.81 -16.68
C ALA A 70 5.06 4.18 -15.52
N HIS A 71 5.17 2.87 -15.32
CA HIS A 71 4.54 2.19 -14.19
C HIS A 71 5.12 2.68 -12.86
N SER A 72 6.45 2.79 -12.77
CA SER A 72 7.14 3.36 -11.60
C SER A 72 6.70 4.79 -11.27
N LEU A 73 6.46 5.64 -12.28
CA LEU A 73 5.96 7.01 -12.06
C LEU A 73 4.52 7.01 -11.52
N VAL A 74 3.63 6.21 -12.12
CA VAL A 74 2.24 6.07 -11.67
C VAL A 74 2.19 5.54 -10.24
N PHE A 75 2.97 4.50 -9.95
CA PHE A 75 3.07 3.93 -8.61
C PHE A 75 3.56 4.97 -7.59
N GLY A 76 4.55 5.80 -7.95
CA GLY A 76 5.04 6.88 -7.09
C GLY A 76 3.96 7.89 -6.69
N VAL A 77 3.11 8.30 -7.62
CA VAL A 77 1.98 9.21 -7.35
C VAL A 77 0.96 8.56 -6.40
N VAL A 78 0.66 7.28 -6.62
CA VAL A 78 -0.30 6.55 -5.78
C VAL A 78 0.25 6.33 -4.37
N VAL A 79 1.55 6.04 -4.23
CA VAL A 79 2.26 5.93 -2.94
C VAL A 79 2.17 7.24 -2.16
N GLU A 80 2.44 8.37 -2.81
CA GLU A 80 2.37 9.66 -2.13
C GLU A 80 0.95 9.97 -1.67
N ARG A 81 -0.05 9.67 -2.51
CA ARG A 81 -1.45 9.87 -2.13
C ARG A 81 -1.88 8.97 -0.98
N PHE A 82 -1.48 7.70 -0.98
CA PHE A 82 -1.70 6.79 0.14
C PHE A 82 -1.09 7.32 1.45
N ARG A 83 0.14 7.83 1.40
CA ARG A 83 0.81 8.42 2.57
C ARG A 83 0.03 9.61 3.13
N LEU A 84 -0.44 10.51 2.28
CA LEU A 84 -1.21 11.69 2.66
C LEU A 84 -2.57 11.32 3.27
N ASP A 85 -3.29 10.36 2.69
CA ASP A 85 -4.60 9.95 3.21
C ASP A 85 -4.47 9.19 4.55
N MET A 86 -3.41 8.40 4.73
CA MET A 86 -3.09 7.80 6.04
C MET A 86 -2.70 8.86 7.08
N GLN A 87 -1.97 9.91 6.68
CA GLN A 87 -1.70 11.07 7.53
C GLN A 87 -2.98 11.79 7.96
N ALA A 88 -3.94 11.94 7.05
CA ALA A 88 -5.23 12.55 7.36
C ALA A 88 -6.01 11.73 8.39
N VAL A 89 -5.98 10.39 8.31
CA VAL A 89 -6.59 9.51 9.33
C VAL A 89 -5.94 9.72 10.70
N VAL A 90 -4.60 9.70 10.75
CA VAL A 90 -3.84 9.95 11.99
C VAL A 90 -4.19 11.31 12.58
N PHE A 91 -4.21 12.36 11.76
CA PHE A 91 -4.55 13.71 12.19
C PHE A 91 -5.98 13.80 12.74
N ALA A 92 -6.96 13.28 12.00
CA ALA A 92 -8.36 13.30 12.41
C ALA A 92 -8.59 12.57 13.74
N LEU A 93 -7.90 11.43 13.94
CA LEU A 93 -7.99 10.68 15.20
C LEU A 93 -7.38 11.45 16.37
N LYS A 94 -6.20 12.06 16.18
CA LYS A 94 -5.58 12.91 17.20
C LYS A 94 -6.47 14.08 17.57
N HIS A 95 -7.02 14.76 16.56
CA HIS A 95 -7.92 15.88 16.77
C HIS A 95 -9.16 15.47 17.58
N ARG A 96 -9.81 14.34 17.23
CA ARG A 96 -10.95 13.82 18.00
C ARG A 96 -10.59 13.58 19.46
N ARG A 97 -9.42 12.99 19.73
CA ARG A 97 -8.95 12.66 21.09
C ARG A 97 -8.57 13.89 21.90
N SER A 98 -8.13 14.97 21.25
CA SER A 98 -7.74 16.22 21.92
C SER A 98 -8.92 17.13 22.29
N ILE A 99 -10.17 16.76 21.95
CA ILE A 99 -11.35 17.55 22.30
C ILE A 99 -11.60 17.46 23.81
N ASP A 100 -11.25 18.54 24.51
CA ASP A 100 -11.41 18.71 25.95
C ASP A 100 -12.20 20.00 26.29
N ALA A 101 -13.38 20.13 25.69
CA ALA A 101 -14.27 21.26 25.96
C ALA A 101 -15.01 21.08 27.30
N ARG A 102 -14.97 22.12 28.14
CA ARG A 102 -15.62 22.14 29.46
C ARG A 102 -17.15 22.23 29.38
N ASP A 103 -17.66 22.90 28.34
CA ASP A 103 -19.07 22.99 28.05
C ASP A 103 -19.55 21.72 27.33
N ALA A 104 -20.60 21.08 27.84
CA ALA A 104 -21.10 19.82 27.32
C ALA A 104 -21.73 19.93 25.93
N ALA A 105 -22.38 21.04 25.60
CA ALA A 105 -22.98 21.27 24.28
C ALA A 105 -21.87 21.51 23.24
N GLN A 106 -20.89 22.36 23.56
CA GLN A 106 -19.73 22.62 22.69
C GLN A 106 -18.90 21.36 22.47
N ARG A 107 -18.72 20.54 23.52
CA ARG A 107 -18.02 19.25 23.41
C ARG A 107 -18.75 18.30 22.46
N THR A 108 -20.06 18.22 22.57
CA THR A 108 -20.89 17.34 21.72
C THR A 108 -20.83 17.75 20.26
N GLU A 109 -20.91 19.06 19.97
CA GLU A 109 -20.79 19.59 18.62
C GLU A 109 -19.40 19.31 18.03
N ALA A 110 -18.33 19.61 18.78
CA ALA A 110 -16.96 19.37 18.34
C ALA A 110 -16.70 17.88 18.07
N LEU A 111 -17.18 16.98 18.93
CA LEU A 111 -17.07 15.53 18.71
C LEU A 111 -17.84 15.06 17.47
N THR A 112 -19.01 15.65 17.20
CA THR A 112 -19.82 15.32 16.01
C THR A 112 -19.07 15.70 14.73
N GLN A 113 -18.49 16.89 14.69
CA GLN A 113 -17.68 17.35 13.55
C GLN A 113 -16.42 16.48 13.39
N ALA A 114 -15.69 16.22 14.47
CA ALA A 114 -14.49 15.39 14.44
C ALA A 114 -14.76 13.94 13.98
N ASN A 115 -15.88 13.35 14.41
CA ASN A 115 -16.30 12.03 13.93
C ASN A 115 -16.62 12.03 12.43
N THR A 116 -17.26 13.09 11.91
CA THR A 116 -17.51 13.26 10.47
C THR A 116 -16.20 13.35 9.69
N HIS A 117 -15.24 14.16 10.16
CA HIS A 117 -13.93 14.27 9.52
C HIS A 117 -13.14 12.97 9.55
N LEU A 118 -13.17 12.25 10.68
CA LEU A 118 -12.54 10.93 10.79
C LEU A 118 -13.17 9.92 9.83
N ALA A 119 -14.50 9.89 9.72
CA ALA A 119 -15.19 9.01 8.77
C ALA A 119 -14.77 9.29 7.31
N THR A 120 -14.72 10.56 6.92
CA THR A 120 -14.26 10.99 5.60
C THR A 120 -12.80 10.61 5.35
N ALA A 121 -11.90 10.83 6.32
CA ALA A 121 -10.49 10.45 6.20
C ALA A 121 -10.33 8.93 6.01
N LYS A 122 -11.09 8.12 6.76
CA LYS A 122 -11.10 6.65 6.61
C LYS A 122 -11.55 6.23 5.22
N GLN A 123 -12.59 6.86 4.67
CA GLN A 123 -13.08 6.56 3.32
C GLN A 123 -12.00 6.80 2.26
N TYR A 124 -11.34 7.96 2.28
CA TYR A 124 -10.25 8.25 1.35
C TYR A 124 -9.05 7.31 1.52
N ALA A 125 -8.69 6.96 2.76
CA ALA A 125 -7.64 6.00 3.03
C ALA A 125 -7.98 4.60 2.48
N MET A 126 -9.22 4.12 2.61
CA MET A 126 -9.63 2.84 2.02
C MET A 126 -9.59 2.87 0.48
N VAL A 127 -10.00 3.99 -0.14
CA VAL A 127 -9.92 4.16 -1.61
C VAL A 127 -8.48 4.12 -2.09
N THR A 128 -7.57 4.82 -1.41
CA THR A 128 -6.16 4.84 -1.80
C THR A 128 -5.44 3.53 -1.56
N VAL A 129 -5.80 2.78 -0.52
CA VAL A 129 -5.34 1.40 -0.35
C VAL A 129 -5.76 0.56 -1.56
N GLY A 130 -7.01 0.69 -2.03
CA GLY A 130 -7.43 0.03 -3.27
C GLY A 130 -6.53 0.38 -4.45
N ARG A 131 -6.35 1.68 -4.71
CA ARG A 131 -5.51 2.17 -5.82
C ARG A 131 -4.05 1.73 -5.71
N LEU A 132 -3.48 1.71 -4.51
CA LEU A 132 -2.11 1.29 -4.26
C LEU A 132 -1.88 -0.17 -4.66
N PHE A 133 -2.82 -1.04 -4.28
CA PHE A 133 -2.74 -2.46 -4.61
C PHE A 133 -3.10 -2.75 -6.08
N ASP A 134 -3.92 -1.89 -6.72
CA ASP A 134 -4.18 -2.00 -8.15
C ASP A 134 -2.97 -1.55 -8.99
N ALA A 135 -2.19 -0.59 -8.49
CA ALA A 135 -1.01 -0.01 -9.14
C ALA A 135 0.32 -0.70 -8.80
N VAL A 136 0.34 -1.72 -7.93
CA VAL A 136 1.59 -2.43 -7.59
C VAL A 136 2.03 -3.39 -8.70
N VAL A 137 1.08 -3.88 -9.51
CA VAL A 137 1.34 -4.86 -10.56
C VAL A 137 1.45 -4.15 -11.90
N ASP A 138 2.60 -4.28 -12.54
CA ASP A 138 2.78 -3.82 -13.91
C ASP A 138 1.99 -4.72 -14.86
N ARG A 139 0.92 -4.17 -15.46
CA ARG A 139 0.02 -4.92 -16.33
C ARG A 139 0.64 -5.26 -17.67
N ASP A 140 1.57 -4.45 -18.16
CA ASP A 140 2.25 -4.71 -19.42
C ASP A 140 3.29 -5.81 -19.24
N VAL A 141 4.03 -5.80 -18.13
CA VAL A 141 4.93 -6.90 -17.74
C VAL A 141 4.15 -8.19 -17.49
N LEU A 142 3.03 -8.11 -16.76
CA LEU A 142 2.16 -9.26 -16.55
C LEU A 142 1.70 -9.83 -17.90
N LYS A 143 1.19 -8.99 -18.80
CA LYS A 143 0.76 -9.41 -20.13
C LYS A 143 1.89 -10.07 -20.91
N GLN A 144 3.11 -9.51 -20.91
CA GLN A 144 4.27 -10.13 -21.54
C GLN A 144 4.58 -11.52 -20.99
N ILE A 145 4.47 -11.71 -19.67
CA ILE A 145 4.65 -13.03 -19.03
C ILE A 145 3.58 -14.01 -19.50
N LEU A 146 2.32 -13.56 -19.62
CA LEU A 146 1.19 -14.38 -20.05
C LEU A 146 1.23 -14.69 -21.56
N ASP A 147 1.66 -13.75 -22.38
CA ASP A 147 1.68 -13.87 -23.85
C ASP A 147 2.90 -14.63 -24.37
N ALA A 148 4.03 -14.65 -23.63
CA ALA A 148 5.21 -15.46 -23.97
C ALA A 148 4.99 -16.98 -23.82
N ARG A 149 3.83 -17.40 -23.30
CA ARG A 149 3.46 -18.79 -22.99
C ARG A 149 3.48 -19.78 -24.17
N PRO A 150 3.18 -19.42 -25.43
CA PRO A 150 3.25 -20.37 -26.54
C PRO A 150 4.67 -20.63 -27.08
N ALA A 151 5.60 -19.68 -26.88
CA ALA A 151 6.91 -19.69 -27.56
C ALA A 151 8.07 -20.21 -26.70
N MET A 152 7.95 -20.22 -25.36
CA MET A 152 8.97 -20.77 -24.47
C MET A 152 8.51 -22.09 -23.83
N ARG A 153 8.67 -23.20 -24.56
CA ARG A 153 8.70 -24.56 -23.98
C ARG A 153 9.86 -24.64 -22.98
N GLY A 154 9.65 -24.24 -21.73
CA GLY A 154 10.69 -24.31 -20.69
C GLY A 154 10.60 -23.33 -19.53
N ARG A 155 9.62 -22.43 -19.45
CA ARG A 155 9.45 -21.62 -18.23
C ARG A 155 8.85 -22.51 -17.12
N ALA A 156 9.57 -22.63 -16.01
CA ALA A 156 9.24 -23.56 -14.94
C ALA A 156 7.85 -23.27 -14.33
N PRO A 157 7.05 -24.30 -13.99
CA PRO A 157 5.77 -24.18 -13.27
C PRO A 157 5.82 -23.33 -11.98
N SER A 158 7.02 -23.08 -11.45
CA SER A 158 7.30 -22.25 -10.29
C SER A 158 6.94 -20.77 -10.46
N ASP A 159 7.09 -20.21 -11.66
CA ASP A 159 6.86 -18.76 -11.89
C ASP A 159 5.36 -18.43 -11.84
N GLN A 160 4.52 -19.30 -12.41
CA GLN A 160 3.07 -19.13 -12.36
C GLN A 160 2.55 -19.24 -10.93
N LYS A 161 3.01 -20.26 -10.21
CA LYS A 161 2.70 -20.44 -8.80
C LYS A 161 3.11 -19.20 -7.98
N GLY A 162 4.29 -18.63 -8.24
CA GLY A 162 4.75 -17.41 -7.60
C GLY A 162 3.86 -16.18 -7.86
N ILE A 163 3.37 -16.02 -9.10
CA ILE A 163 2.43 -14.94 -9.46
C ILE A 163 1.09 -15.12 -8.75
N ASP A 164 0.57 -16.34 -8.73
CA ASP A 164 -0.71 -16.64 -8.09
C ASP A 164 -0.61 -16.44 -6.56
N ASP A 165 0.45 -16.96 -5.93
CA ASP A 165 0.74 -16.80 -4.51
C ASP A 165 0.90 -15.32 -4.14
N ALA A 166 1.64 -14.54 -4.92
CA ALA A 166 1.78 -13.10 -4.73
C ALA A 166 0.43 -12.38 -4.89
N GLY A 167 -0.38 -12.78 -5.88
CA GLY A 167 -1.73 -12.25 -6.08
C GLY A 167 -2.66 -12.51 -4.90
N HIS A 168 -2.61 -13.71 -4.32
CA HIS A 168 -3.34 -14.03 -3.08
C HIS A 168 -2.87 -13.16 -1.91
N LYS A 169 -1.55 -13.07 -1.68
CA LYS A 169 -0.98 -12.24 -0.61
C LYS A 169 -1.34 -10.76 -0.75
N LEU A 170 -1.35 -10.22 -1.96
CA LEU A 170 -1.78 -8.84 -2.23
C LEU A 170 -3.25 -8.62 -1.90
N ARG A 171 -4.14 -9.53 -2.31
CA ARG A 171 -5.57 -9.45 -1.99
C ARG A 171 -5.81 -9.52 -0.49
N ASP A 172 -5.22 -10.50 0.18
CA ASP A 172 -5.39 -10.69 1.63
C ASP A 172 -4.88 -9.48 2.40
N THR A 173 -3.73 -8.95 2.01
CA THR A 173 -3.16 -7.74 2.59
C THR A 173 -4.07 -6.53 2.38
N ARG A 174 -4.58 -6.32 1.17
CA ARG A 174 -5.53 -5.25 0.85
C ARG A 174 -6.77 -5.32 1.77
N TYR A 175 -7.39 -6.49 1.88
CA TYR A 175 -8.58 -6.67 2.72
C TYR A 175 -8.29 -6.40 4.19
N ARG A 176 -7.14 -6.85 4.69
CA ARG A 176 -6.75 -6.62 6.08
C ARG A 176 -6.49 -5.15 6.39
N ILE A 177 -5.83 -4.39 5.50
CA ILE A 177 -5.60 -2.94 5.69
C ILE A 177 -6.94 -2.21 5.71
N ILE A 178 -7.80 -2.46 4.72
CA ILE A 178 -9.12 -1.86 4.64
C ILE A 178 -9.93 -2.18 5.92
N GLY A 179 -9.90 -3.43 6.36
CA GLY A 179 -10.56 -3.86 7.59
C GLY A 179 -10.00 -3.19 8.85
N ALA A 180 -8.68 -3.01 8.94
CA ALA A 180 -8.03 -2.31 10.06
C ALA A 180 -8.45 -0.84 10.10
N ILE A 181 -8.42 -0.15 8.95
CA ILE A 181 -8.89 1.23 8.83
C ILE A 181 -10.37 1.31 9.19
N ALA A 182 -11.22 0.41 8.70
CA ALA A 182 -12.66 0.44 8.95
C ALA A 182 -13.02 0.30 10.44
N ARG A 183 -12.26 -0.49 11.20
CA ARG A 183 -12.48 -0.77 12.64
C ARG A 183 -11.99 0.32 13.60
N MET A 184 -11.11 1.21 13.14
CA MET A 184 -10.68 2.38 13.93
C MET A 184 -11.82 3.38 14.12
#